data_AF-A0A1F6TI81-F1
#
_entry.id   AF-A0A1F6TI81-F1
#
_cell.length_a   1.000
_cell.length_b   1.000
_cell.length_c   1.000
_cell.angle_alpha   90.00
_cell.angle_beta   90.00
_cell.angle_gamma   90.00
#
_symmetry.space_group_name_H-M   'P 1'
#
loop_
_entity.id
_entity.type
_entity.pdbx_description
1 polymer ?
#
loop_
_entity_poly.entity_id
_entity_poly.type
_entity_poly.pdbx_seq_one_letter_code
_entity_poly.pdbx_strand_id
1 'polypeptide(L)'
;MLSCKEVSLLLSRSCDLSLTWRERLSVRLHLLYCEGCRRLEKQLRFLRAAVRRFAASAGPAADERLSDDARRRIRATLPRD
;
A
#
# COMPACT_ATOMS: atom_id res chain seq x y z
N MET A 1 -23.14 4.09 4.87
CA MET A 1 -21.92 4.79 5.34
C MET A 1 -20.88 3.74 5.66
N LEU A 2 -19.67 3.84 5.10
CA LEU A 2 -18.58 2.95 5.50
C LEU A 2 -18.16 3.28 6.94
N SER A 3 -17.85 2.24 7.71
CA SER A 3 -17.25 2.37 9.03
C SER A 3 -15.79 2.83 8.92
N CYS A 4 -15.26 3.46 9.98
CA CYS A 4 -13.86 3.85 10.04
C CYS A 4 -12.91 2.65 9.81
N LYS A 5 -13.31 1.44 10.22
CA LYS A 5 -12.53 0.20 10.02
C LYS A 5 -12.42 -0.16 8.54
N GLU A 6 -13.53 -0.13 7.80
CA GLU A 6 -13.54 -0.40 6.37
C GLU A 6 -12.76 0.66 5.59
N VAL A 7 -12.90 1.94 5.96
CA VAL A 7 -12.13 3.03 5.32
C VAL A 7 -10.64 2.89 5.60
N SER A 8 -10.26 2.54 6.82
CA SER A 8 -8.85 2.30 7.17
C SER A 8 -8.27 1.13 6.36
N LEU A 9 -9.05 0.07 6.15
CA LEU A 9 -8.65 -1.06 5.32
C LEU A 9 -8.49 -0.65 3.85
N LEU A 10 -9.45 0.12 3.29
CA LEU A 10 -9.36 0.63 1.92
C LEU A 10 -8.18 1.59 1.74
N LEU A 11 -7.90 2.46 2.73
CA LEU A 11 -6.75 3.34 2.72
C LEU A 11 -5.44 2.53 2.70
N SER A 12 -5.32 1.50 3.53
CA SER A 12 -4.17 0.59 3.51
C SER A 12 -4.06 -0.14 2.17
N ARG A 13 -5.15 -0.70 1.66
CA ARG A 13 -5.18 -1.36 0.35
C ARG A 13 -4.76 -0.43 -0.79
N SER A 14 -5.11 0.86 -0.71
CA SER A 14 -4.69 1.87 -1.68
C SER A 14 -3.17 2.13 -1.70
N CYS A 15 -2.47 1.72 -0.64
CA CYS A 15 -1.01 1.76 -0.60
C CYS A 15 -0.40 0.69 -1.54
N ASP A 16 -0.97 -0.51 -1.58
CA ASP A 16 -0.41 -1.61 -2.35
C ASP A 16 -1.03 -1.74 -3.75
N LEU A 17 -2.33 -1.51 -3.86
CA LEU A 17 -3.12 -1.74 -5.06
C LEU A 17 -3.95 -0.50 -5.43
N SER A 18 -4.35 -0.41 -6.69
CA SER A 18 -5.33 0.57 -7.13
C SER A 18 -6.73 0.19 -6.67
N LEU A 19 -7.38 1.08 -5.92
CA LEU A 19 -8.81 0.98 -5.59
C LEU A 19 -9.67 1.19 -6.85
N THR A 20 -10.85 0.56 -6.87
CA THR A 20 -11.88 0.85 -7.86
C THR A 20 -12.41 2.28 -7.69
N TRP A 21 -12.99 2.84 -8.75
CA TRP A 21 -13.56 4.20 -8.72
C TRP A 21 -14.64 4.37 -7.64
N ARG A 22 -15.45 3.32 -7.42
CA ARG A 22 -16.50 3.31 -6.38
C ARG A 22 -15.91 3.36 -4.97
N GLU A 23 -14.91 2.52 -4.68
CA GLU A 23 -14.21 2.55 -3.39
C GLU A 23 -13.55 3.91 -3.13
N ARG A 24 -12.93 4.50 -4.16
CA ARG A 24 -12.33 5.84 -4.07
C ARG A 24 -13.35 6.92 -3.72
N LEU A 25 -14.53 6.89 -4.33
CA LEU A 25 -15.59 7.84 -4.03
C LEU A 25 -16.09 7.67 -2.61
N SER A 26 -16.33 6.44 -2.17
CA SER A 26 -16.81 6.14 -0.82
C SER A 26 -15.81 6.57 0.27
N VAL A 27 -14.51 6.36 0.05
CA VAL A 27 -13.45 6.85 0.95
C VAL A 27 -13.47 8.38 0.98
N ARG A 28 -13.51 9.06 -0.17
CA ARG A 28 -13.58 10.53 -0.23
C ARG A 28 -14.77 11.09 0.55
N LEU A 29 -15.96 10.50 0.39
CA LEU A 29 -17.15 10.92 1.12
C LEU A 29 -16.98 10.75 2.64
N HIS A 30 -16.36 9.65 3.09
CA HIS A 30 -16.10 9.43 4.50
C HIS A 30 -15.08 10.45 5.08
N LEU A 31 -14.05 10.77 4.30
CA LEU A 31 -13.04 11.75 4.67
C LEU A 31 -13.58 13.18 4.77
N LEU A 32 -14.77 13.48 4.24
CA LEU A 32 -15.37 14.82 4.40
C LEU A 32 -15.81 15.09 5.84
N TYR A 33 -16.25 14.06 6.57
CA TYR A 33 -16.81 14.22 7.91
C TYR A 33 -15.98 13.57 9.03
N CYS A 34 -15.10 12.61 8.71
CA CYS A 34 -14.29 11.92 9.71
C CYS A 34 -12.85 12.44 9.76
N GLU A 35 -12.51 13.23 10.78
CA GLU A 35 -11.16 13.76 10.98
C GLU A 35 -10.11 12.67 11.26
N GLY A 36 -10.48 11.61 11.98
CA GLY A 36 -9.60 10.49 12.28
C GLY A 36 -9.08 9.81 11.01
N CYS A 37 -9.99 9.48 10.08
CA CYS A 37 -9.64 8.89 8.80
C CYS A 37 -8.84 9.87 7.91
N ARG A 38 -9.10 11.18 7.96
CA ARG A 38 -8.28 12.20 7.28
C ARG A 38 -6.85 12.22 7.82
N ARG A 39 -6.67 12.07 9.13
CA ARG A 39 -5.35 12.05 9.74
C ARG A 39 -4.57 10.79 9.36
N LEU A 40 -5.25 9.64 9.37
CA LEU A 40 -4.69 8.37 8.91
C LEU A 40 -4.22 8.45 7.45
N GLU A 41 -5.06 8.96 6.54
CA GLU A 41 -4.69 9.14 5.14
C GLU A 41 -3.41 10.00 4.99
N LYS A 42 -3.33 11.11 5.74
CA LYS A 42 -2.13 11.96 5.74
C LYS A 42 -0.88 11.21 6.24
N GLN A 43 -1.01 10.43 7.31
CA GLN A 43 0.10 9.62 7.85
C GLN A 43 0.57 8.56 6.87
N LEU A 44 -0.36 7.83 6.24
CA LEU A 44 -0.02 6.82 5.22
C LEU A 44 0.69 7.45 4.02
N ARG A 45 0.22 8.60 3.52
CA ARG A 45 0.91 9.32 2.44
C ARG A 45 2.31 9.79 2.86
N PHE A 46 2.47 10.28 4.08
CA PHE A 46 3.77 10.68 4.62
C PHE A 46 4.75 9.51 4.67
N LEU A 47 4.33 8.38 5.25
CA LEU A 47 5.15 7.16 5.30
C LEU A 47 5.54 6.70 3.89
N ARG A 48 4.59 6.70 2.95
CA ARG A 48 4.86 6.32 1.56
C ARG A 48 5.89 7.23 0.89
N ALA A 49 5.79 8.54 1.12
CA ALA A 49 6.75 9.50 0.59
C ALA A 49 8.14 9.31 1.22
N ALA A 50 8.20 9.09 2.54
CA ALA A 50 9.45 8.84 3.25
C ALA A 50 10.15 7.56 2.76
N VAL A 51 9.42 6.45 2.61
CA VAL A 51 9.96 5.18 2.08
C VAL A 51 10.47 5.36 0.65
N ARG A 52 9.73 6.07 -0.22
CA ARG A 52 10.18 6.33 -1.59
C ARG A 52 11.44 7.18 -1.64
N ARG A 53 11.54 8.20 -0.78
CA ARG A 53 12.73 9.04 -0.67
C ARG A 53 13.92 8.24 -0.15
N PHE A 54 13.70 7.38 0.84
CA PHE A 54 14.72 6.48 1.38
C PHE A 54 15.24 5.52 0.31
N ALA A 55 14.33 4.87 -0.43
CA ALA A 55 14.69 3.98 -1.54
C ALA A 55 15.46 4.72 -2.65
N ALA A 56 15.09 5.96 -2.97
CA ALA A 56 15.83 6.77 -3.93
C ALA A 56 17.23 7.17 -3.44
N SER A 57 17.40 7.41 -2.13
CA SER A 57 18.70 7.74 -1.53
C SER A 57 19.61 6.54 -1.30
N ALA A 58 19.07 5.32 -1.28
CA ALA A 58 19.84 4.09 -1.05
C ALA A 58 20.74 3.69 -2.24
N GLY A 59 20.74 4.47 -3.33
CA GLY A 59 21.37 4.08 -4.60
C GLY A 59 20.57 2.99 -5.30
N PRO A 60 20.89 2.63 -6.56
CA PRO A 60 20.33 1.44 -7.16
C PRO A 60 20.67 0.24 -6.26
N ALA A 61 19.64 -0.44 -5.77
CA ALA A 61 19.73 -1.78 -5.20
C ALA A 61 20.71 -2.60 -6.06
N ALA A 62 21.90 -2.85 -5.53
CA ALA A 62 23.00 -3.42 -6.30
C ALA A 62 22.60 -4.84 -6.69
N ASP A 63 22.11 -5.03 -7.93
CA ASP A 63 21.63 -6.30 -8.50
C ASP A 63 21.14 -7.28 -7.41
N GLU A 64 20.21 -6.83 -6.55
CA GLU A 64 19.65 -7.62 -5.44
C GLU A 64 18.63 -8.61 -6.00
N ARG A 65 19.05 -9.35 -7.02
CA ARG A 65 18.34 -10.50 -7.52
C ARG A 65 18.45 -11.57 -6.45
N LEU A 66 17.31 -12.15 -6.12
CA LEU A 66 17.28 -13.39 -5.36
C LEU A 66 18.23 -14.39 -6.01
N SER A 67 19.08 -15.03 -5.21
CA SER A 67 19.87 -16.18 -5.67
C SER A 67 18.95 -17.20 -6.34
N ASP A 68 19.46 -17.90 -7.35
CA ASP A 68 18.68 -18.89 -8.10
C ASP A 68 18.05 -19.95 -7.19
N ASP A 69 18.71 -20.28 -6.07
CA ASP A 69 18.13 -21.17 -5.05
C ASP A 69 16.89 -20.58 -4.36
N ALA A 70 16.99 -19.33 -3.88
CA ALA A 70 15.85 -18.64 -3.27
C ALA A 70 14.69 -18.51 -4.26
N ARG A 71 15.00 -18.23 -5.53
CA ARG A 71 14.00 -18.15 -6.60
C ARG A 71 13.33 -19.50 -6.89
N ARG A 72 14.10 -20.60 -6.87
CA ARG A 72 13.55 -21.97 -7.01
C ARG A 72 12.60 -22.31 -5.86
N ARG A 73 13.00 -22.03 -4.61
CA ARG A 73 12.18 -22.31 -3.42
C ARG A 73 10.85 -21.56 -3.43
N ILE A 74 10.87 -20.25 -3.73
CA ILE A 74 9.63 -19.45 -3.80
C ILE A 74 8.71 -19.97 -4.91
N ARG A 75 9.27 -20.34 -6.07
CA ARG A 75 8.46 -20.85 -7.18
C ARG A 75 7.82 -22.22 -6.90
N ALA A 76 8.44 -23.03 -6.05
CA ALA A 76 7.90 -24.34 -5.66
C ALA A 76 6.71 -24.24 -4.69
N THR A 77 6.57 -23.13 -3.95
CA THR A 77 5.48 -22.92 -2.98
C THR A 77 4.31 -22.10 -3.52
N LEU A 78 4.49 -21.34 -4.60
CA LEU A 78 3.38 -20.57 -5.18
C LEU A 78 2.33 -21.51 -5.80
N PRO A 79 1.04 -21.33 -5.49
CA PRO A 79 -0.03 -22.08 -6.13
C PRO A 79 0.01 -21.83 -7.65
N ARG A 80 -0.10 -22.91 -8.43
CA ARG A 80 -0.21 -22.85 -9.88
C ARG A 80 -1.69 -22.71 -10.21
N ASP A 81 -2.18 -21.48 -10.24
CA ASP A 81 -3.48 -21.11 -10.80
C ASP A 81 -3.34 -20.77 -12.28
#